data_AF-K1TUV7-F1
#
_entry.id   AF-K1TUV7-F1
#
_cell.length_a   1.000
_cell.length_b   1.000
_cell.length_c   1.000
_cell.angle_alpha   90.00
_cell.angle_beta   90.00
_cell.angle_gamma   90.00
#
_symmetry.space_group_name_H-M   'P 1'
#
loop_
_entity.id
_entity.type
_entity.pdbx_description
1 polymer ?
#
loop_
_entity_poly.entity_id
_entity_poly.type
_entity_poly.pdbx_seq_one_letter_code
_entity_poly.pdbx_strand_id
1 'polypeptide(L)'
;MKLGLETFDCDFRENVLKKGIKESSPAVIAENFDEANFLFGIKGQTAETMQKDIELGLKYFERICVNIMCDNTTEVEPDKAVIKEFMQKVYPVYKDNPRTDILINNTDFGVGD
;
A
#
# COMPACT_ATOMS: atom_id res chain seq x y z
N MET A 1 -6.19 -6.32 15.73
CA MET A 1 -5.42 -5.07 15.78
C MET A 1 -4.92 -4.73 14.39
N LYS A 2 -4.98 -3.46 13.96
CA LYS A 2 -4.54 -3.03 12.62
C LYS A 2 -3.20 -2.30 12.70
N LEU A 3 -2.29 -2.62 11.78
CA LEU A 3 -1.00 -1.95 11.61
C LEU A 3 -1.03 -1.00 10.41
N GLY A 4 -0.54 0.22 10.56
CA GLY A 4 -0.21 1.10 9.44
C GLY A 4 1.24 0.88 9.01
N LEU A 5 1.47 -0.13 8.16
CA LEU A 5 2.81 -0.52 7.71
C LEU A 5 3.28 0.28 6.49
N GLU A 6 2.34 0.63 5.62
CA GLU A 6 2.49 1.33 4.35
C GLU A 6 3.20 0.54 3.25
N THR A 7 4.30 -0.12 3.56
CA THR A 7 5.06 -1.02 2.66
C THR A 7 5.99 -1.92 3.46
N PHE A 8 6.33 -3.12 2.97
CA PHE A 8 7.38 -3.95 3.55
C PHE A 8 8.80 -3.46 3.19
N ASP A 9 8.94 -2.58 2.21
CA ASP A 9 10.22 -1.93 1.92
C ASP A 9 10.66 -1.07 3.12
N CYS A 10 11.63 -1.58 3.88
CA CYS A 10 12.11 -0.93 5.09
C CYS A 10 12.78 0.42 4.79
N ASP A 11 13.50 0.53 3.67
CA ASP A 11 14.19 1.77 3.32
C ASP A 11 13.18 2.84 2.92
N PHE A 12 12.16 2.47 2.13
CA PHE A 12 11.08 3.39 1.80
C PHE A 12 10.30 3.81 3.06
N ARG A 13 9.94 2.84 3.90
CA ARG A 13 9.18 3.07 5.14
C ARG A 13 9.88 3.99 6.13
N GLU A 14 11.20 3.88 6.28
CA GLU A 14 11.98 4.68 7.24
C GLU A 14 12.54 5.96 6.64
N ASN A 15 12.98 5.95 5.37
CA ASN A 15 13.66 7.08 4.77
C ASN A 15 12.73 8.02 4.01
N VAL A 16 11.61 7.51 3.48
CA VAL A 16 10.58 8.31 2.78
C VAL A 16 9.40 8.58 3.70
N LEU A 17 8.79 7.53 4.27
CA LEU A 17 7.54 7.64 5.04
C LEU A 17 7.71 7.90 6.54
N LYS A 18 8.94 7.79 7.06
CA LYS A 18 9.29 8.09 8.46
C LYS A 18 8.43 7.36 9.49
N LYS A 19 8.06 6.10 9.24
CA LYS A 19 7.13 5.34 10.11
C LYS A 19 7.72 4.93 11.45
N GLY A 20 9.05 4.84 11.57
CA GLY A 20 9.72 4.41 12.80
C GLY A 20 9.61 2.90 13.06
N ILE A 21 9.39 2.10 12.01
CA ILE A 21 9.27 0.64 12.05
C ILE A 21 10.49 0.05 11.32
N LYS A 22 11.57 -0.15 12.06
CA LYS A 22 12.86 -0.65 11.54
C LYS A 22 12.90 -2.17 11.32
N GLU A 23 11.96 -2.91 11.91
CA GLU A 23 11.88 -4.35 11.69
C GLU A 23 11.54 -4.64 10.22
N SER A 24 12.24 -5.60 9.61
CA SER A 24 12.13 -5.92 8.18
C SER A 24 11.57 -7.32 7.92
N SER A 25 11.53 -8.18 8.95
CA SER A 25 10.94 -9.52 8.86
C SER A 25 9.42 -9.43 8.85
N PRO A 26 8.74 -9.82 7.75
CA PRO A 26 7.28 -9.78 7.68
C PRO A 26 6.60 -10.62 8.77
N ALA A 27 7.22 -11.75 9.16
CA ALA A 27 6.71 -12.60 10.21
C ALA A 27 6.68 -11.88 11.57
N VAL A 28 7.79 -11.21 11.93
CA VAL A 28 7.91 -10.48 13.21
C VAL A 28 6.98 -9.27 13.22
N ILE A 29 6.86 -8.56 12.09
CA ILE A 29 5.94 -7.42 11.96
C ILE A 29 4.49 -7.86 12.21
N ALA A 30 4.11 -9.06 11.77
CA ALA A 30 2.74 -9.55 11.85
C ALA A 30 2.36 -10.18 13.20
N GLU A 31 3.31 -10.52 14.08
CA GLU A 31 3.08 -11.31 15.31
C GLU A 31 1.94 -10.79 16.20
N ASN A 32 1.70 -9.48 16.21
CA ASN A 32 0.70 -8.85 17.07
C ASN A 32 -0.46 -8.20 16.30
N PHE A 33 -0.54 -8.36 14.98
CA PHE A 33 -1.48 -7.63 14.14
C PHE A 33 -2.23 -8.55 13.19
N ASP A 34 -3.56 -8.38 13.17
CA ASP A 34 -4.44 -9.19 12.32
C ASP A 34 -4.56 -8.59 10.91
N GLU A 35 -4.40 -7.26 10.80
CA GLU A 35 -4.54 -6.52 9.54
C GLU A 35 -3.37 -5.57 9.30
N ALA A 36 -2.97 -5.41 8.03
CA ALA A 36 -2.01 -4.41 7.58
C ALA A 36 -2.65 -3.41 6.61
N ASN A 37 -2.31 -2.13 6.77
CA ASN A 37 -2.61 -1.08 5.81
C ASN A 37 -1.35 -0.75 4.99
N PHE A 38 -1.53 -0.66 3.68
CA PHE A 38 -0.54 -0.22 2.70
C PHE A 38 -0.95 1.13 2.09
N LEU A 39 0.05 1.90 1.67
CA LEU A 39 -0.13 3.18 1.00
C LEU A 39 0.67 3.16 -0.32
N PHE A 40 -0.05 3.19 -1.43
CA PHE A 40 0.49 3.11 -2.78
C PHE A 40 0.27 4.39 -3.56
N GLY A 41 0.97 4.52 -4.69
CA GLY A 41 0.88 5.70 -5.55
C GLY A 41 1.85 6.80 -5.14
N ILE A 42 3.00 6.44 -4.57
CA ILE A 42 4.04 7.38 -4.15
C ILE A 42 5.28 7.15 -5.00
N LYS A 43 5.95 8.26 -5.38
CA LYS A 43 7.19 8.23 -6.16
C LYS A 43 8.23 7.30 -5.52
N GLY A 44 8.77 6.39 -6.33
CA GLY A 44 9.74 5.38 -5.91
C GLY A 44 9.18 3.96 -5.80
N GLN A 45 7.86 3.82 -5.75
CA GLN A 45 7.20 2.51 -5.87
C GLN A 45 7.10 2.09 -7.34
N THR A 46 7.06 0.77 -7.57
CA THR A 46 6.77 0.16 -8.89
C THR A 46 5.64 -0.85 -8.75
N ALA A 47 5.06 -1.28 -9.87
CA ALA A 47 4.08 -2.38 -9.84
C ALA A 47 4.61 -3.64 -9.13
N GLU A 48 5.89 -3.95 -9.30
CA GLU A 48 6.54 -5.12 -8.68
C GLU A 48 6.64 -4.98 -7.16
N THR A 49 7.01 -3.80 -6.64
CA THR A 49 7.10 -3.57 -5.19
C THR A 49 5.72 -3.59 -4.55
N MET A 50 4.73 -2.94 -5.18
CA MET A 50 3.34 -2.92 -4.71
C MET A 50 2.72 -4.33 -4.70
N GLN A 51 2.99 -5.13 -5.74
CA GLN A 51 2.52 -6.51 -5.80
C GLN A 51 3.15 -7.36 -4.68
N LYS A 52 4.47 -7.24 -4.49
CA LYS A 52 5.18 -7.93 -3.41
C LYS A 52 4.63 -7.58 -2.03
N ASP A 53 4.26 -6.32 -1.81
CA ASP A 53 3.65 -5.88 -0.55
C ASP A 53 2.30 -6.56 -0.30
N ILE A 54 1.44 -6.64 -1.31
CA ILE A 54 0.15 -7.34 -1.22
C ILE A 54 0.36 -8.83 -0.95
N GLU A 55 1.28 -9.48 -1.67
CA GLU A 55 1.56 -10.92 -1.52
C GLU A 55 2.07 -11.27 -0.12
N LEU A 56 3.00 -10.47 0.42
CA LEU A 56 3.48 -10.62 1.79
C LEU A 56 2.36 -10.33 2.79
N GLY A 57 1.57 -9.29 2.56
CA GLY A 57 0.42 -8.95 3.40
C GLY A 57 -0.57 -10.11 3.52
N LEU A 58 -1.02 -10.66 2.39
CA LEU A 58 -1.95 -11.79 2.34
C LEU A 58 -1.38 -13.12 2.87
N LYS A 59 -0.05 -13.22 2.96
CA LYS A 59 0.66 -14.37 3.54
C LYS A 59 0.70 -14.32 5.07
N TYR A 60 0.90 -13.12 5.64
CA TYR A 60 1.18 -12.96 7.08
C TYR A 60 0.01 -12.36 7.88
N PHE A 61 -0.93 -11.68 7.23
CA PHE A 61 -2.08 -11.04 7.86
C PHE A 61 -3.39 -11.71 7.45
N GLU A 62 -4.43 -11.59 8.28
CA GLU A 62 -5.76 -12.13 7.99
C GLU A 62 -6.44 -11.33 6.86
N ARG A 63 -6.26 -10.00 6.88
CA ARG A 63 -6.75 -9.08 5.85
C ARG A 63 -5.75 -7.95 5.61
N ILE A 64 -5.85 -7.32 4.45
CA ILE A 64 -5.08 -6.12 4.13
C ILE A 64 -5.98 -5.03 3.59
N CYS A 65 -5.57 -3.78 3.78
CA CYS A 65 -6.18 -2.61 3.18
C CYS A 65 -5.14 -1.86 2.36
N VAL A 66 -5.44 -1.58 1.09
CA VAL A 66 -4.59 -0.83 0.17
C VAL A 66 -5.21 0.55 -0.04
N ASN A 67 -4.51 1.59 0.39
CA ASN A 67 -4.91 2.98 0.19
C ASN A 67 -4.10 3.56 -0.97
N ILE A 68 -4.76 4.25 -1.89
CA ILE A 68 -4.07 5.03 -2.92
C ILE A 68 -3.88 6.46 -2.40
N MET A 69 -2.64 6.93 -2.43
CA MET A 69 -2.28 8.28 -2.02
C MET A 69 -3.09 9.30 -2.80
N CYS A 70 -3.67 10.24 -2.07
CA CYS A 70 -4.43 11.36 -2.61
C CYS A 70 -3.66 12.66 -2.38
N ASP A 71 -4.08 13.73 -3.07
CA ASP A 71 -3.60 15.08 -2.81
C ASP A 71 -3.75 15.41 -1.32
N ASN A 72 -2.69 15.95 -0.74
CA ASN A 72 -2.61 16.23 0.69
C ASN A 72 -1.67 17.43 0.94
N THR A 73 -1.51 17.83 2.20
CA THR A 73 -0.71 19.00 2.59
C THR A 73 0.69 18.63 3.14
N THR A 74 1.13 17.39 2.95
CA THR A 74 2.43 16.88 3.43
C THR A 74 3.47 16.90 2.31
N GLU A 75 4.74 16.63 2.64
CA GLU A 75 5.83 16.60 1.66
C GLU A 75 5.76 15.39 0.72
N VAL A 76 5.02 14.34 1.10
CA VAL A 76 4.85 13.16 0.26
C VAL A 76 3.59 13.38 -0.59
N GLU A 77 3.79 13.53 -1.89
CA GLU A 77 2.73 13.78 -2.87
C GLU A 77 2.36 12.52 -3.67
N PRO A 78 1.13 12.43 -4.20
CA PRO A 78 0.75 11.35 -5.10
C PRO A 78 1.53 11.39 -6.42
N ASP A 79 2.01 10.23 -6.87
CA ASP A 79 2.67 10.06 -8.17
C ASP A 79 1.71 9.41 -9.17
N LYS A 80 1.23 10.21 -10.11
CA LYS A 80 0.26 9.79 -11.14
C LYS A 80 0.76 8.64 -12.01
N ALA A 81 2.06 8.52 -12.26
CA ALA A 81 2.61 7.44 -13.06
C ALA A 81 2.56 6.12 -12.28
N VAL A 82 2.94 6.15 -11.00
CA VAL A 82 2.85 4.99 -10.10
C VAL A 82 1.41 4.55 -9.89
N ILE A 83 0.49 5.51 -9.66
CA ILE A 83 -0.95 5.23 -9.53
C ILE A 83 -1.48 4.56 -10.80
N LYS A 84 -1.09 5.06 -11.98
CA LYS A 84 -1.47 4.44 -13.26
C LYS A 84 -0.93 3.01 -13.38
N GLU A 85 0.30 2.75 -12.96
CA GLU A 85 0.85 1.39 -12.94
C GLU A 85 0.06 0.47 -12.00
N PHE A 86 -0.27 0.94 -10.80
CA PHE A 86 -1.11 0.20 -9.86
C PHE A 86 -2.45 -0.18 -10.53
N MET A 87 -3.15 0.79 -11.12
CA MET A 87 -4.46 0.57 -11.73
C MET A 87 -4.41 -0.40 -12.93
N GLN A 88 -3.32 -0.37 -13.71
CA GLN A 88 -3.20 -1.19 -14.90
C GLN A 88 -2.70 -2.61 -14.61
N LYS A 89 -1.80 -2.77 -13.63
CA LYS A 89 -1.05 -4.02 -13.42
C LYS A 89 -1.44 -4.73 -12.13
N VAL A 90 -1.72 -4.00 -11.04
CA VAL A 90 -1.88 -4.57 -9.70
C VAL A 90 -3.36 -4.66 -9.32
N TYR A 91 -4.12 -3.57 -9.46
CA TYR A 91 -5.54 -3.50 -9.10
C TYR A 91 -6.39 -4.64 -9.71
N PRO A 92 -6.30 -4.96 -11.02
CA PRO A 92 -7.16 -5.99 -11.62
C PRO A 92 -6.94 -7.38 -11.04
N VAL A 93 -5.75 -7.64 -10.47
CA VAL A 93 -5.38 -8.94 -9.87
C VAL A 93 -6.02 -9.12 -8.50
N TYR A 94 -6.19 -8.04 -7.73
CA TYR A 94 -6.57 -8.12 -6.31
C TYR A 94 -7.93 -7.53 -5.97
N LYS A 95 -8.58 -6.78 -6.88
CA LYS A 95 -9.84 -6.06 -6.61
C LYS A 95 -11.01 -6.93 -6.10
N ASP A 96 -11.03 -8.21 -6.49
CA ASP A 96 -12.09 -9.15 -6.10
C ASP A 96 -11.64 -10.12 -4.98
N ASN A 97 -10.46 -9.92 -4.40
CA ASN A 97 -9.97 -10.75 -3.31
C ASN A 97 -10.72 -10.42 -2.01
N PRO A 98 -11.40 -11.38 -1.36
CA PRO A 98 -12.22 -11.10 -0.19
C PRO A 98 -11.43 -10.68 1.06
N ARG A 99 -10.10 -10.83 1.04
CA ARG A 99 -9.18 -10.42 2.12
C ARG A 99 -8.45 -9.11 1.82
N THR A 100 -8.76 -8.45 0.71
CA THR A 100 -8.14 -7.19 0.29
C THR A 100 -9.22 -6.13 0.13
N ASP A 101 -9.15 -5.09 0.95
CA ASP A 101 -9.93 -3.88 0.75
C ASP A 101 -9.06 -2.88 -0.03
N ILE A 102 -9.52 -2.37 -1.18
CA ILE A 102 -8.77 -1.37 -1.96
C ILE A 102 -9.58 -0.07 -1.98
N LEU A 103 -8.98 0.99 -1.40
CA LEU A 103 -9.57 2.31 -1.29
C LEU A 103 -8.93 3.25 -2.31
N ILE A 104 -9.70 3.60 -3.34
CA ILE A 104 -9.30 4.48 -4.44
C ILE A 104 -10.21 5.70 -4.41
N ASN A 105 -9.64 6.90 -4.47
CA ASN A 105 -10.44 8.11 -4.63
C ASN A 105 -10.74 8.34 -6.11
N ASN A 106 -12.02 8.34 -6.48
CA ASN A 106 -12.46 8.38 -7.88
C ASN A 106 -12.25 9.74 -8.56
N THR A 107 -11.97 10.81 -7.80
CA THR A 107 -11.70 12.15 -8.33
C THR A 107 -10.43 12.21 -9.16
N ASP A 108 -9.45 11.33 -8.91
CA ASP A 108 -8.16 11.31 -9.60
C ASP A 108 -8.23 10.71 -11.02
N PHE A 109 -9.37 10.14 -11.39
CA PHE A 109 -9.57 9.42 -12.65
C PHE A 109 -10.68 10.02 -13.52
N GLY A 110 -11.26 11.16 -13.13
CA GLY A 110 -12.34 11.81 -13.86
C GLY A 110 -13.65 11.01 -13.90
N VAL A 111 -13.86 10.10 -12.95
CA VAL A 111 -15.11 9.35 -12.81
C VAL A 111 -15.77 9.77 -11.50
N GLY A 112 -16.44 10.91 -11.53
CA GLY A 112 -17.35 11.34 -10.47
C GLY A 112 -18.61 11.88 -11.13
N ASP A 113 -19.77 11.44 -10.64
CA ASP A 113 -21.01 12.20 -10.78
C ASP A 113 -20.93 13.48 -9.92
#